data_AF-A0A3D3C0N9-F1
#
_entry.id   AF-A0A3D3C0N9-F1
#
_cell.length_a   1.000
_cell.length_b   1.000
_cell.length_c   1.000
_cell.angle_alpha   90.00
_cell.angle_beta   90.00
_cell.angle_gamma   90.00
#
_symmetry.space_group_name_H-M   'P 1'
#
loop_
_entity.id
_entity.type
_entity.pdbx_description
1 polymer ?
#
loop_
_entity_poly.entity_id
_entity_poly.type
_entity_poly.pdbx_seq_one_letter_code
_entity_poly.pdbx_strand_id
1 'polypeptide(L)'
;EPLDNPVSGGSDDIGDISWNVPTVTLRYPSNVRGLQGHHWSSAMAMATPIAHKGAVAGAKVIATTMLDLIQSDTLVDEAQSYFEDIQTAEETYVPFIGPDDPPAIEKNTDIMDEFRPQLEELYYDPSSYDTYLDQLGIDYPQLEPDTIQRIR
;
A
#
# COMPACT_ATOMS: atom_id res chain seq x y z
N GLU A 1 -21.64 -16.62 14.85
CA GLU A 1 -21.11 -15.71 15.89
C GLU A 1 -19.68 -15.36 15.54
N PRO A 2 -19.18 -14.15 15.84
CA PRO A 2 -17.77 -13.84 15.68
C PRO A 2 -16.92 -14.77 16.56
N LEU A 3 -15.67 -15.00 16.16
CA LEU A 3 -14.70 -15.73 16.99
C LEU A 3 -14.46 -14.98 18.31
N ASP A 4 -14.24 -15.71 19.41
CA ASP A 4 -13.91 -15.13 20.74
C ASP A 4 -12.67 -14.22 20.70
N ASN A 5 -11.74 -14.49 19.78
CA ASN A 5 -10.59 -13.64 19.49
C ASN A 5 -10.50 -13.40 17.98
N PRO A 6 -11.14 -12.35 17.45
CA PRO A 6 -11.04 -12.05 16.02
C PRO A 6 -9.61 -11.64 15.70
N VAL A 7 -8.93 -12.45 14.89
CA VAL A 7 -7.64 -12.06 14.29
C VAL A 7 -7.95 -11.12 13.14
N SER A 8 -7.69 -9.82 13.31
CA SER A 8 -7.89 -8.84 12.25
C SER A 8 -6.69 -8.77 11.31
N GLY A 9 -6.95 -8.76 10.01
CA GLY A 9 -5.97 -8.45 8.96
C GLY A 9 -5.81 -6.96 8.71
N GLY A 10 -5.09 -6.62 7.63
CA GLY A 10 -5.12 -5.27 7.07
C GLY A 10 -6.51 -4.96 6.50
N SER A 11 -6.88 -3.67 6.45
CA SER A 11 -8.10 -3.19 5.82
C SER A 11 -7.72 -2.54 4.50
N ASP A 12 -7.99 -3.24 3.41
CA ASP A 12 -7.50 -2.93 2.07
C ASP A 12 -8.53 -3.45 1.04
N ASP A 13 -8.68 -2.76 -0.09
CA ASP A 13 -9.68 -3.09 -1.13
C ASP A 13 -9.38 -4.41 -1.84
N ILE A 14 -8.14 -4.92 -1.70
CA ILE A 14 -7.77 -6.25 -2.16
C ILE A 14 -8.63 -7.35 -1.55
N GLY A 15 -9.28 -7.10 -0.40
CA GLY A 15 -10.23 -8.03 0.22
C GLY A 15 -11.32 -8.42 -0.78
N ASP A 16 -12.04 -7.44 -1.34
CA ASP A 16 -13.09 -7.65 -2.33
C ASP A 16 -12.54 -8.25 -3.63
N ILE A 17 -11.40 -7.77 -4.12
CA ILE A 17 -10.77 -8.28 -5.36
C ILE A 17 -10.37 -9.75 -5.24
N SER A 18 -9.82 -10.15 -4.09
CA SER A 18 -9.31 -11.51 -3.87
C SER A 18 -10.39 -12.60 -3.85
N TRP A 19 -11.66 -12.21 -3.76
CA TRP A 19 -12.81 -13.09 -3.88
C TRP A 19 -13.40 -13.18 -5.29
N ASN A 20 -12.94 -12.35 -6.23
CA ASN A 20 -13.44 -12.32 -7.61
C ASN A 20 -12.42 -12.85 -8.62
N VAL A 21 -11.12 -12.78 -8.32
CA VAL A 21 -10.04 -13.24 -9.21
C VAL A 21 -8.86 -13.83 -8.43
N PRO A 22 -8.09 -14.76 -9.01
CA PRO A 22 -6.85 -15.25 -8.40
C PRO A 22 -5.93 -14.09 -8.04
N THR A 23 -5.56 -14.01 -6.76
CA THR A 23 -4.88 -12.84 -6.21
C THR A 23 -3.72 -13.26 -5.32
N VAL A 24 -2.58 -12.60 -5.47
CA VAL A 24 -1.42 -12.73 -4.58
C VAL A 24 -0.99 -11.35 -4.10
N THR A 25 -0.55 -11.27 -2.85
CA THR A 25 -0.04 -10.02 -2.25
C THR A 25 1.44 -10.15 -1.92
N LEU A 26 2.18 -9.04 -2.02
CA LEU A 26 3.60 -8.98 -1.70
C LEU A 26 3.87 -7.95 -0.60
N ARG A 27 4.51 -8.39 0.48
CA ARG A 27 5.19 -7.49 1.42
C ARG A 27 6.67 -7.42 1.07
N TYR A 28 7.23 -6.22 1.01
CA TYR A 28 8.62 -5.96 0.68
C TYR A 28 9.27 -5.02 1.72
N PRO A 29 10.61 -5.05 1.89
CA PRO A 29 11.29 -4.37 3.00
C PRO A 29 11.51 -2.87 2.72
N SER A 30 10.43 -2.09 2.66
CA SER A 30 10.46 -0.64 2.44
C SER A 30 10.28 0.22 3.70
N ASN A 31 10.25 -0.40 4.88
CA ASN A 31 10.13 0.30 6.15
C ASN A 31 11.06 -0.32 7.23
N VAL A 32 11.25 0.40 8.34
CA VAL A 32 12.02 -0.07 9.49
C VAL A 32 11.25 -1.17 10.22
N ARG A 33 11.94 -2.26 10.56
CA ARG A 33 11.34 -3.41 11.21
C ARG A 33 10.79 -3.05 12.60
N GLY A 34 9.57 -3.51 12.89
CA GLY A 34 8.96 -3.39 14.23
C GLY A 34 8.29 -2.05 14.51
N LEU A 35 8.17 -1.17 13.51
CA LEU A 35 7.39 0.06 13.66
C LEU A 35 5.89 -0.23 13.63
N GLN A 36 5.14 0.62 14.34
CA GLN A 36 3.69 0.59 14.37
C GLN A 36 3.11 1.14 13.05
N GLY A 37 2.15 0.42 12.46
CA GLY A 37 1.41 0.92 11.30
C GLY A 37 0.66 2.21 11.64
N HIS A 38 0.49 3.10 10.67
CA HIS A 38 -0.24 4.37 10.85
C HIS A 38 0.35 5.32 11.92
N HIS A 39 1.63 5.16 12.27
CA HIS A 39 2.34 6.03 13.21
C HIS A 39 3.36 6.92 12.49
N TRP A 40 3.55 8.17 12.96
CA TRP A 40 4.42 9.16 12.31
C TRP A 40 5.87 8.68 12.11
N SER A 41 6.40 7.86 13.03
CA SER A 41 7.73 7.26 12.89
C SER A 41 7.86 6.35 11.67
N SER A 42 6.77 5.70 11.25
CA SER A 42 6.73 4.88 10.03
C SER A 42 6.75 5.74 8.77
N ALA A 43 6.22 6.96 8.84
CA ALA A 43 6.26 7.92 7.73
C ALA A 43 7.68 8.45 7.50
N MET A 44 8.49 8.63 8.56
CA MET A 44 9.88 9.07 8.43
C MET A 44 10.72 8.14 7.56
N ALA A 45 10.49 6.83 7.63
CA ALA A 45 11.25 5.85 6.85
C ALA A 45 11.12 6.06 5.34
N MET A 46 9.98 6.61 4.88
CA MET A 46 9.71 6.90 3.47
C MET A 46 10.68 7.94 2.89
N ALA A 47 11.20 8.85 3.70
CA ALA A 47 12.19 9.84 3.30
C ALA A 47 13.63 9.31 3.27
N THR A 48 13.86 8.03 3.58
CA THR A 48 15.20 7.45 3.68
C THR A 48 15.48 6.46 2.54
N PRO A 49 16.74 6.07 2.31
CA PRO A 49 17.08 5.11 1.25
C PRO A 49 16.42 3.72 1.41
N ILE A 50 15.94 3.33 2.60
CA ILE A 50 15.30 2.03 2.80
C ILE A 50 14.02 1.89 1.98
N ALA A 51 13.21 2.95 1.91
CA ALA A 51 11.95 2.93 1.18
C ALA A 51 12.19 2.75 -0.31
N HIS A 52 13.10 3.53 -0.88
CA HIS A 52 13.47 3.45 -2.30
C HIS A 52 14.07 2.09 -2.67
N LYS A 53 15.05 1.60 -1.89
CA LYS A 53 15.68 0.29 -2.15
C LYS A 53 14.69 -0.87 -2.00
N GLY A 54 13.84 -0.82 -0.97
CA GLY A 54 12.79 -1.80 -0.73
C GLY A 54 11.75 -1.82 -1.84
N ALA A 55 11.27 -0.64 -2.26
CA ALA A 55 10.32 -0.50 -3.36
C ALA A 55 10.89 -1.01 -4.69
N VAL A 56 12.16 -0.71 -5.00
CA VAL A 56 12.84 -1.26 -6.19
C VAL A 56 12.93 -2.78 -6.12
N ALA A 57 13.20 -3.36 -4.95
CA ALA A 57 13.21 -4.82 -4.78
C ALA A 57 11.80 -5.41 -4.98
N GLY A 58 10.77 -4.81 -4.39
CA GLY A 58 9.37 -5.22 -4.57
C GLY A 58 8.93 -5.14 -6.03
N ALA A 59 9.25 -4.04 -6.72
CA ALA A 59 8.93 -3.84 -8.13
C ALA A 59 9.58 -4.91 -9.03
N LYS A 60 10.82 -5.31 -8.73
CA LYS A 60 11.48 -6.41 -9.44
C LYS A 60 10.73 -7.73 -9.28
N VAL A 61 10.31 -8.06 -8.06
CA VAL A 61 9.53 -9.28 -7.79
C VAL A 61 8.21 -9.25 -8.58
N ILE A 62 7.45 -8.16 -8.50
CA ILE A 62 6.19 -8.01 -9.24
C ILE A 62 6.41 -8.16 -10.74
N ALA A 63 7.44 -7.50 -11.29
CA ALA A 63 7.75 -7.57 -12.71
C ALA A 63 8.13 -8.99 -13.16
N THR A 64 8.93 -9.71 -12.37
CA THR A 64 9.28 -11.10 -12.69
C THR A 64 8.10 -12.05 -12.53
N THR A 65 7.23 -11.86 -11.54
CA THR A 65 5.99 -12.64 -11.40
C THR A 65 5.06 -12.42 -12.59
N MET A 66 4.91 -11.16 -13.05
CA MET A 66 4.12 -10.86 -14.23
C MET A 66 4.73 -11.49 -15.49
N LEU A 67 6.05 -11.50 -15.60
CA LEU A 67 6.76 -12.15 -16.70
C LEU A 67 6.54 -13.68 -16.69
N ASP A 68 6.48 -14.32 -15.53
CA ASP A 68 6.14 -15.75 -15.40
C ASP A 68 4.70 -16.02 -15.83
N LEU A 69 3.75 -15.19 -15.39
CA LEU A 69 2.33 -15.32 -15.75
C LEU A 69 2.08 -15.09 -17.25
N ILE A 70 2.78 -14.15 -17.88
CA ILE A 70 2.63 -13.87 -19.32
C ILE A 70 3.24 -14.98 -20.18
N GLN A 71 4.30 -15.64 -19.71
CA GLN A 71 5.01 -16.67 -20.50
C GLN A 71 4.50 -18.09 -20.27
N SER A 72 3.65 -18.32 -19.27
CA SER A 72 3.17 -19.64 -18.90
C SER A 72 1.65 -19.66 -18.77
N ASP A 73 0.97 -20.01 -19.86
CA ASP A 73 -0.48 -20.22 -19.85
C ASP A 73 -0.88 -21.28 -18.80
N THR A 74 -0.05 -22.32 -18.62
CA THR A 74 -0.26 -23.36 -17.59
C THR A 74 -0.30 -22.78 -16.17
N LEU A 75 0.53 -21.78 -15.85
CA LEU A 75 0.52 -21.17 -14.52
C LEU A 75 -0.78 -20.39 -14.27
N VAL A 76 -1.29 -19.71 -15.31
CA VAL A 76 -2.57 -19.01 -15.23
C VAL A 76 -3.72 -19.99 -15.07
N ASP A 77 -3.74 -21.07 -15.85
CA ASP A 77 -4.75 -22.13 -15.76
C ASP A 77 -4.76 -22.78 -14.37
N GLU A 78 -3.59 -23.14 -13.83
CA GLU A 78 -3.47 -23.72 -12.49
C GLU A 78 -3.96 -22.76 -11.39
N ALA A 79 -3.65 -21.46 -11.51
CA ALA A 79 -4.13 -20.45 -10.56
C ALA A 79 -5.66 -20.30 -10.61
N GLN A 80 -6.24 -20.34 -11.81
CA GLN A 80 -7.70 -20.30 -11.99
C GLN A 80 -8.37 -21.56 -11.44
N SER A 81 -7.84 -22.75 -11.77
CA SER A 81 -8.37 -24.01 -11.22
C SER A 81 -8.31 -24.03 -9.69
N TYR A 82 -7.21 -23.61 -9.08
CA TYR A 82 -7.14 -23.52 -7.62
C TYR A 82 -8.18 -22.53 -7.07
N PHE A 83 -8.33 -21.37 -7.71
CA PHE A 83 -9.29 -20.36 -7.28
C PHE A 83 -10.72 -20.90 -7.30
N GLU A 84 -11.15 -21.48 -8.43
CA GLU A 84 -12.51 -22.00 -8.63
C GLU A 84 -12.78 -23.27 -7.81
N ASP A 85 -11.88 -24.25 -7.88
CA ASP A 85 -12.11 -25.61 -7.35
C ASP A 85 -11.74 -25.75 -5.86
N ILE A 86 -10.95 -24.83 -5.31
CA ILE A 86 -10.48 -24.90 -3.92
C ILE A 86 -10.85 -23.66 -3.14
N GLN A 87 -10.47 -22.45 -3.60
CA GLN A 87 -10.65 -21.24 -2.80
C GLN A 87 -12.11 -20.81 -2.69
N THR A 88 -12.87 -20.89 -3.78
CA THR A 88 -14.27 -20.44 -3.85
C THR A 88 -15.28 -21.58 -4.01
N ALA A 89 -14.85 -22.84 -3.92
CA ALA A 89 -15.70 -24.00 -4.22
C ALA A 89 -16.97 -24.08 -3.37
N GLU A 90 -16.89 -23.66 -2.11
CA GLU A 90 -17.99 -23.73 -1.15
C GLU A 90 -18.60 -22.35 -0.83
N GLU A 91 -18.02 -21.27 -1.34
CA GLU A 91 -18.33 -19.91 -0.94
C GLU A 91 -18.64 -19.04 -2.17
N THR A 92 -19.81 -18.40 -2.15
CA THR A 92 -20.14 -17.36 -3.13
C THR A 92 -19.96 -16.00 -2.48
N TYR A 93 -18.99 -15.24 -2.98
CA TYR A 93 -18.74 -13.90 -2.47
C TYR A 93 -19.91 -12.96 -2.75
N VAL A 94 -20.33 -12.24 -1.72
CA VAL A 94 -21.31 -11.16 -1.80
C VAL A 94 -20.61 -9.89 -1.31
N PRO A 95 -20.49 -8.85 -2.15
CA PRO A 95 -19.89 -7.58 -1.75
C PRO A 95 -20.57 -7.03 -0.50
N PHE A 96 -19.76 -6.57 0.45
CA PHE A 96 -20.28 -5.90 1.64
C PHE A 96 -20.91 -4.55 1.30
N ILE A 97 -20.33 -3.87 0.30
CA ILE A 97 -20.81 -2.57 -0.21
C ILE A 97 -21.76 -2.84 -1.37
N GLY A 98 -23.02 -2.46 -1.22
CA GLY A 98 -24.05 -2.54 -2.24
C GLY A 98 -23.87 -1.49 -3.35
N PRO A 99 -24.54 -1.66 -4.50
CA PRO A 99 -24.42 -0.75 -5.64
C PRO A 99 -24.90 0.69 -5.35
N ASP A 100 -25.77 0.85 -4.36
CA ASP A 100 -26.37 2.13 -3.98
C ASP A 100 -25.85 2.65 -2.62
N ASP A 101 -24.88 1.97 -2.01
CA ASP A 101 -24.34 2.38 -0.71
C ASP A 101 -23.49 3.65 -0.88
N PRO A 102 -23.83 4.77 -0.22
CA PRO A 102 -23.01 5.97 -0.27
C PRO A 102 -21.74 5.78 0.59
N PRO A 103 -20.61 6.42 0.23
CA PRO A 103 -19.47 6.48 1.12
C PRO A 103 -19.88 7.21 2.40
N ALA A 104 -19.47 6.65 3.55
CA ALA A 104 -19.78 7.18 4.87
C ALA A 104 -18.94 8.43 5.22
N ILE A 105 -19.04 9.47 4.40
CA ILE A 105 -18.28 10.72 4.49
C ILE A 105 -18.60 11.53 5.74
N GLU A 106 -19.76 11.31 6.33
CA GLU A 106 -20.24 11.97 7.54
C GLU A 106 -19.47 11.55 8.80
N LYS A 107 -18.81 10.38 8.79
CA LYS A 107 -18.13 9.83 9.97
C LYS A 107 -17.02 10.71 10.52
N ASN A 108 -16.40 11.52 9.66
CA ASN A 108 -15.28 12.38 10.01
C ASN A 108 -15.62 13.88 9.93
N THR A 109 -16.90 14.26 9.78
CA THR A 109 -17.30 15.66 9.56
C THR A 109 -16.74 16.59 10.64
N ASP A 110 -16.98 16.30 11.92
CA ASP A 110 -16.54 17.17 13.02
C ASP A 110 -15.00 17.32 13.05
N ILE A 111 -14.26 16.24 12.81
CA ILE A 111 -12.78 16.24 12.75
C ILE A 111 -12.30 17.09 11.56
N MET A 112 -12.92 16.91 10.38
CA MET A 112 -12.54 17.66 9.20
C MET A 112 -12.87 19.15 9.35
N ASP A 113 -13.99 19.50 9.96
CA ASP A 113 -14.38 20.89 10.21
C ASP A 113 -13.41 21.59 11.17
N GLU A 114 -12.89 20.86 12.17
CA GLU A 114 -11.89 21.39 13.12
C GLU A 114 -10.50 21.55 12.47
N PHE A 115 -10.00 20.52 11.78
CA PHE A 115 -8.60 20.45 11.37
C PHE A 115 -8.33 20.89 9.93
N ARG A 116 -9.30 20.79 9.01
CA ARG A 116 -9.07 21.17 7.61
C ARG A 116 -8.60 22.63 7.45
N PRO A 117 -9.21 23.64 8.09
CA PRO A 117 -8.75 25.03 7.94
C PRO A 117 -7.31 25.24 8.42
N GLN A 118 -6.89 24.52 9.46
CA GLN A 118 -5.53 24.57 10.00
C GLN A 118 -4.52 23.87 9.08
N LEU A 119 -4.95 22.77 8.43
CA LEU A 119 -4.11 22.01 7.51
C LEU A 119 -3.95 22.69 6.15
N GLU A 120 -4.96 23.43 5.68
CA GLU A 120 -4.94 24.14 4.39
C GLU A 120 -3.76 25.13 4.29
N GLU A 121 -3.38 25.77 5.39
CA GLU A 121 -2.19 26.64 5.46
C GLU A 121 -0.86 25.89 5.21
N LEU A 122 -0.86 24.57 5.42
CA LEU A 122 0.32 23.69 5.27
C LEU A 122 0.32 22.92 3.96
N TYR A 123 -0.73 23.06 3.14
CA TYR A 123 -0.82 22.36 1.87
C TYR A 123 0.30 22.78 0.92
N TYR A 124 0.74 21.81 0.13
CA TYR A 124 1.73 22.07 -0.91
C TYR A 124 1.17 23.04 -1.95
N ASP A 125 1.87 24.15 -2.17
CA ASP A 125 1.56 25.15 -3.19
C ASP A 125 2.49 24.97 -4.41
N PRO A 126 2.05 24.23 -5.44
CA PRO A 126 2.82 24.00 -6.65
C PRO A 126 2.97 25.25 -7.53
N SER A 127 2.30 26.37 -7.21
CA SER A 127 2.48 27.63 -7.94
C SER A 127 3.67 28.44 -7.44
N SER A 128 4.06 28.21 -6.17
CA SER A 128 5.16 28.90 -5.50
C SER A 128 6.44 28.04 -5.41
N TYR A 129 6.31 26.72 -5.47
CA TYR A 129 7.42 25.79 -5.27
C TYR A 129 7.39 24.66 -6.31
N ASP A 130 8.57 24.20 -6.75
CA ASP A 130 8.70 23.09 -7.71
C ASP A 130 8.44 21.73 -7.03
N THR A 131 8.84 21.59 -5.74
CA THR A 131 8.58 20.41 -4.93
C THR A 131 8.13 20.76 -3.51
N TYR A 132 7.48 19.79 -2.84
CA TYR A 132 7.12 19.94 -1.43
C TYR A 132 8.35 20.08 -0.52
N LEU A 133 9.50 19.53 -0.91
CA LEU A 133 10.75 19.71 -0.16
C LEU A 133 11.24 21.16 -0.24
N ASP A 134 11.10 21.81 -1.40
CA ASP A 134 11.43 23.23 -1.57
C ASP A 134 10.55 24.12 -0.69
N GLN A 135 9.25 23.83 -0.61
CA GLN A 135 8.32 24.54 0.29
C GLN A 135 8.73 24.41 1.76
N LEU A 136 9.26 23.25 2.16
CA LEU A 136 9.76 23.02 3.50
C LEU A 136 11.17 23.57 3.74
N GLY A 137 11.84 24.12 2.71
CA GLY A 137 13.23 24.57 2.77
C GLY A 137 14.22 23.42 2.98
N ILE A 138 13.87 22.21 2.55
CA ILE A 138 14.70 21.01 2.69
C ILE A 138 15.51 20.80 1.42
N ASP A 139 16.82 20.99 1.52
CA ASP A 139 17.77 20.62 0.48
C ASP A 139 17.93 19.09 0.42
N TYR A 140 17.57 18.46 -0.70
CA TYR A 140 17.62 17.01 -0.92
C TYR A 140 18.02 16.68 -2.37
N PRO A 141 18.82 15.60 -2.61
CA PRO A 141 19.38 14.67 -1.64
C PRO A 141 20.60 15.24 -0.91
N GLN A 142 20.65 15.05 0.41
CA GLN A 142 21.81 15.47 1.24
C GLN A 142 23.01 14.52 1.16
N LEU A 143 22.91 13.46 0.34
CA LEU A 143 23.95 12.45 0.19
C LEU A 143 24.53 12.53 -1.22
N GLU A 144 25.83 12.80 -1.29
CA GLU A 144 26.58 12.72 -2.55
C GLU A 144 26.67 11.25 -3.02
N PRO A 145 26.58 10.97 -4.33
CA PRO A 145 26.55 9.61 -4.92
C PRO A 145 27.70 8.69 -4.50
N ASP A 146 28.78 9.25 -3.98
CA ASP A 146 30.07 8.59 -3.83
C ASP A 146 30.24 7.88 -2.47
N THR A 147 29.32 8.10 -1.52
CA THR A 147 29.45 7.57 -0.16
C THR A 147 28.68 6.27 0.04
N ILE A 148 28.80 5.32 -0.89
CA ILE A 148 28.58 3.91 -0.52
C ILE A 148 29.86 3.45 0.17
N GLN A 149 29.96 3.68 1.48
CA GLN A 149 30.90 2.91 2.30
C GLN A 149 30.46 1.46 2.26
N ARG A 150 30.96 0.71 1.28
CA ARG A 150 31.02 -0.74 1.36
C ARG A 150 31.94 -1.04 2.54
N ILE A 151 31.35 -1.25 3.70
CA ILE A 151 32.02 -1.86 4.84
C ILE A 151 32.59 -3.19 4.30
N ARG A 152 33.92 -3.26 4.21
CA ARG A 152 34.65 -4.50 3.96
C ARG A 152 34.57 -5.39 5.19
#